data_AF-A0A7S1L5T8-F1
#
_entry.id   AF-A0A7S1L5T8-F1
#
_cell.length_a   1.000
_cell.length_b   1.000
_cell.length_c   1.000
_cell.angle_alpha   90.00
_cell.angle_beta   90.00
_cell.angle_gamma   90.00
#
_symmetry.space_group_name_H-M   'P 1'
#
loop_
_entity.id
_entity.type
_entity.pdbx_description
1 polymer ?
#
loop_
_entity_poly.entity_id
_entity_poly.type
_entity_poly.pdbx_seq_one_letter_code
_entity_poly.pdbx_strand_id
1 'polypeptide(L)'
;GPPLVRDGAWEISAADVEALALGAGVLGCGGGGSPYTAVVRLRVLLARGRHARVAHWDDVPEGRVCVAGYMGAPTVLTEILPSSELLVATGALAEDTVAFMAGE
;
A
#
# COMPACT_ATOMS: atom_id res chain seq x y z
N GLY A 1 15.56 -4.97 12.97
CA GLY A 1 16.63 -5.67 12.25
C GLY A 1 16.77 -5.07 10.87
N PRO A 2 17.73 -5.50 10.04
CA PRO A 2 17.77 -5.09 8.64
C PRO A 2 16.50 -5.59 7.90
N PRO A 3 16.05 -4.89 6.84
CA PRO A 3 14.91 -5.31 6.04
C PRO A 3 15.16 -6.69 5.42
N LEU A 4 14.12 -7.52 5.37
CA LEU A 4 14.17 -8.81 4.68
C LEU A 4 14.08 -8.57 3.17
N VAL A 5 15.15 -8.84 2.43
CA VAL A 5 15.14 -8.70 0.95
C VAL A 5 15.06 -10.07 0.31
N ARG A 6 14.09 -10.26 -0.59
CA ARG A 6 13.89 -11.47 -1.41
C ARG A 6 13.61 -11.08 -2.84
N ASP A 7 14.31 -11.72 -3.79
CA ASP A 7 14.17 -11.47 -5.23
C ASP A 7 14.25 -9.98 -5.61
N GLY A 8 15.18 -9.24 -4.99
CA GLY A 8 15.38 -7.80 -5.21
C GLY A 8 14.38 -6.88 -4.51
N ALA A 9 13.31 -7.40 -3.91
CA ALA A 9 12.30 -6.62 -3.21
C ALA A 9 12.40 -6.77 -1.69
N TRP A 10 12.12 -5.70 -0.96
CA TRP A 10 11.95 -5.76 0.49
C TRP A 10 10.59 -6.37 0.83
N GLU A 11 10.60 -7.48 1.56
CA GLU A 11 9.42 -8.12 2.16
C GLU A 11 9.13 -7.49 3.53
N ILE A 12 7.99 -6.83 3.64
CA ILE A 12 7.57 -6.15 4.87
C ILE A 12 7.23 -7.19 5.93
N SER A 13 7.93 -7.15 7.06
CA SER A 13 7.67 -7.97 8.24
C SER A 13 6.80 -7.23 9.26
N ALA A 14 6.27 -7.98 10.24
CA ALA A 14 5.49 -7.38 11.34
C ALA A 14 6.30 -6.34 12.15
N ALA A 15 7.62 -6.53 12.25
CA ALA A 15 8.52 -5.61 12.95
C ALA A 15 8.72 -4.29 12.19
N ASP A 16 8.52 -4.29 10.87
CA ASP A 16 8.71 -3.10 10.03
C ASP A 16 7.53 -2.12 10.09
N VAL A 17 6.35 -2.61 10.47
CA VAL A 17 5.10 -1.84 10.40
C VAL A 17 5.15 -0.58 11.26
N GLU A 18 5.75 -0.63 12.45
CA GLU A 18 5.87 0.55 13.32
C GLU A 18 6.86 1.58 12.76
N ALA A 19 7.99 1.12 12.23
CA ALA A 19 8.98 1.98 11.61
C ALA A 19 8.40 2.70 10.37
N LEU A 20 7.63 1.98 9.56
CA LEU A 20 6.91 2.54 8.42
C LEU A 20 5.90 3.61 8.85
N ALA A 21 5.10 3.34 9.90
CA ALA A 21 4.13 4.28 10.42
C ALA A 21 4.77 5.56 10.98
N LEU A 22 5.87 5.41 11.73
CA LEU A 22 6.63 6.54 12.26
C LEU A 22 7.24 7.37 11.13
N GLY A 23 7.89 6.72 10.18
CA GLY A 23 8.48 7.37 9.01
C GLY A 23 7.44 8.13 8.19
N ALA A 24 6.27 7.53 7.94
CA ALA A 24 5.16 8.18 7.26
C ALA A 24 4.65 9.41 8.04
N GLY A 25 4.56 9.32 9.37
CA GLY A 25 4.17 10.46 10.22
C GLY A 25 5.16 11.61 10.17
N VAL A 26 6.47 11.31 10.20
CA VAL A 26 7.54 12.32 10.12
C VAL A 26 7.61 12.96 8.73
N LEU A 27 7.66 12.14 7.67
CA LEU A 27 7.78 12.59 6.29
C LEU A 27 6.49 13.23 5.76
N GLY A 28 5.35 12.92 6.36
CA GLY A 28 4.06 13.53 6.03
C GLY A 28 3.92 14.98 6.47
N CYS A 29 4.85 15.51 7.28
CA CYS A 29 4.87 16.91 7.72
C CYS A 29 3.54 17.38 8.36
N GLY A 30 2.83 16.49 9.06
CA GLY A 30 1.51 16.76 9.67
C GLY A 30 0.31 16.52 8.75
N GLY A 31 0.54 16.15 7.48
CA GLY A 31 -0.47 15.69 6.52
C GLY A 31 -0.52 14.16 6.37
N GLY A 32 -1.22 13.67 5.34
CA GLY A 32 -1.26 12.24 4.99
C GLY A 32 -2.23 11.36 5.79
N GLY A 33 -2.86 11.92 6.84
CA GLY A 33 -3.81 11.21 7.68
C GLY A 33 -3.15 10.32 8.74
N SER A 34 -3.96 9.76 9.64
CA SER A 34 -3.46 8.88 10.72
C SER A 34 -3.07 7.50 10.16
N PRO A 35 -1.86 6.98 10.44
CA PRO A 35 -1.46 5.65 10.00
C PRO A 35 -2.14 4.52 10.78
N TYR A 36 -2.88 4.83 11.85
CA TYR A 36 -3.43 3.85 12.79
C TYR A 36 -4.20 2.70 12.13
N THR A 37 -5.20 3.02 11.30
CA THR A 37 -6.03 2.01 10.63
C THR A 37 -5.21 1.16 9.66
N ALA A 38 -4.23 1.77 8.97
CA ALA A 38 -3.33 1.07 8.07
C ALA A 38 -2.41 0.09 8.82
N VAL A 39 -1.87 0.49 9.98
CA VAL A 39 -1.05 -0.37 10.85
C VAL A 39 -1.82 -1.60 11.32
N VAL A 40 -3.04 -1.40 11.84
CA VAL A 40 -3.89 -2.51 12.30
C VAL A 40 -4.17 -3.47 11.14
N ARG A 41 -4.58 -2.93 9.98
CA ARG A 41 -4.89 -3.74 8.79
C ARG A 41 -3.67 -4.52 8.30
N LEU A 42 -2.51 -3.89 8.17
CA LEU A 42 -1.29 -4.53 7.69
C LEU A 42 -0.84 -5.65 8.64
N ARG A 43 -0.86 -5.41 9.96
CA ARG A 43 -0.54 -6.46 10.95
C ARG A 43 -1.44 -7.68 10.83
N VAL A 44 -2.76 -7.48 10.71
CA VAL A 44 -3.72 -8.58 10.54
C VAL A 44 -3.45 -9.34 9.25
N LEU A 45 -3.15 -8.65 8.15
CA LEU A 45 -2.83 -9.29 6.87
C LEU A 45 -1.54 -10.12 6.96
N LEU A 46 -0.48 -9.56 7.53
CA LEU A 46 0.80 -10.27 7.74
C LEU A 46 0.62 -11.49 8.64
N ALA A 47 -0.14 -11.36 9.75
CA ALA A 47 -0.44 -12.47 10.65
C ALA A 47 -1.26 -13.59 9.99
N ARG A 48 -2.04 -13.26 8.94
CA ARG A 48 -2.78 -14.24 8.11
C ARG A 48 -1.93 -14.83 6.98
N GLY A 49 -0.61 -14.63 6.99
CA GLY A 49 0.30 -15.13 5.96
C GLY A 49 0.17 -14.39 4.63
N ARG A 50 -0.38 -13.18 4.61
CA ARG A 50 -0.32 -12.31 3.42
C ARG A 50 1.03 -11.59 3.40
N HIS A 51 1.52 -11.33 2.20
CA HIS A 51 2.81 -10.69 1.99
C HIS A 51 2.63 -9.31 1.37
N ALA A 52 3.46 -8.36 1.77
CA ALA A 52 3.57 -7.04 1.16
C ALA A 52 5.04 -6.80 0.78
N ARG A 53 5.27 -6.24 -0.41
CA ARG A 53 6.61 -6.04 -0.98
C ARG A 53 6.82 -4.59 -1.38
N VAL A 54 8.04 -4.09 -1.15
CA VAL A 54 8.53 -2.81 -1.66
C VAL A 54 9.59 -3.12 -2.71
N ALA A 55 9.32 -2.76 -3.96
CA ALA A 55 10.24 -2.94 -5.08
C ALA A 55 11.02 -1.66 -5.36
N HIS A 56 12.23 -1.79 -5.91
CA HIS A 56 12.94 -0.64 -6.47
C HIS A 56 12.24 -0.18 -7.76
N TRP A 57 12.29 1.12 -8.06
CA TRP A 57 11.61 1.67 -9.24
C TRP A 57 12.08 1.02 -10.55
N ASP A 58 13.39 0.78 -10.67
CA ASP A 58 13.99 0.15 -11.86
C ASP A 58 13.54 -1.30 -12.08
N ASP A 59 12.99 -1.96 -11.05
CA ASP A 59 12.49 -3.33 -11.14
C ASP A 59 11.00 -3.39 -11.52
N VAL A 60 10.33 -2.24 -11.66
CA VAL A 60 8.91 -2.15 -12.01
C VAL A 60 8.74 -1.99 -13.53
N PRO A 61 8.03 -2.92 -14.22
CA PRO A 61 7.79 -2.77 -15.66
C PRO A 61 6.94 -1.54 -15.98
N GLU A 62 7.21 -0.91 -17.13
CA GLU A 62 6.45 0.25 -17.59
C GLU A 62 4.94 -0.03 -17.68
N GLY A 63 4.13 0.99 -17.35
CA GLY A 63 2.66 0.92 -17.43
C GLY A 63 1.99 0.07 -16.36
N ARG A 64 2.66 -0.31 -15.26
CA ARG A 64 2.07 -1.19 -14.22
C ARG A 64 1.89 -0.54 -12.85
N VAL A 65 1.80 0.78 -12.78
CA VAL A 65 1.67 1.50 -11.51
C VAL A 65 0.33 2.21 -11.43
N CYS A 66 -0.50 1.80 -10.48
CA CYS A 66 -1.66 2.54 -10.03
C CYS A 66 -1.36 3.18 -8.68
N VAL A 67 -1.58 4.50 -8.56
CA VAL A 67 -1.51 5.21 -7.29
C VAL A 67 -2.93 5.35 -6.74
N ALA A 68 -3.14 4.85 -5.54
CA ALA A 68 -4.42 4.90 -4.86
C ALA A 68 -4.27 5.50 -3.46
N GLY A 69 -5.27 6.26 -3.04
CA GLY A 69 -5.30 6.93 -1.76
C GLY A 69 -6.72 7.22 -1.29
N TYR A 70 -6.84 7.68 -0.06
CA TYR A 70 -8.11 8.09 0.52
C TYR A 70 -8.21 9.61 0.54
N MET A 71 -9.42 10.13 0.31
CA MET A 71 -9.73 11.56 0.36
C MET A 71 -11.00 11.79 1.18
N GLY A 72 -11.04 12.85 1.98
CA GLY A 72 -12.21 13.20 2.79
C GLY A 72 -11.83 13.68 4.19
N ALA A 73 -12.81 13.67 5.10
CA ALA A 73 -12.60 14.05 6.49
C ALA A 73 -11.77 12.97 7.23
N PRO A 74 -10.71 13.35 7.96
CA PRO A 74 -9.87 12.39 8.68
C PRO A 74 -10.63 11.52 9.69
N THR A 75 -11.65 12.08 10.35
CA THR A 75 -12.48 11.37 11.34
C THR A 75 -13.27 10.23 10.71
N VAL A 76 -13.75 10.40 9.47
CA VAL A 76 -14.47 9.36 8.74
C VAL A 76 -13.57 8.15 8.48
N LEU A 77 -12.29 8.36 8.15
CA LEU A 77 -11.32 7.28 7.94
C LEU A 77 -10.98 6.49 9.21
N THR A 78 -11.21 7.08 10.40
CA THR A 78 -11.02 6.40 11.68
C THR A 78 -12.27 5.71 12.21
N GLU A 79 -13.46 6.21 11.84
CA GLU A 79 -14.75 5.69 12.33
C GLU A 79 -15.34 4.62 11.40
N ILE A 80 -15.06 4.71 10.10
CA ILE A 80 -15.64 3.83 9.07
C ILE A 80 -14.56 2.96 8.46
N LEU A 81 -14.77 1.64 8.52
CA LEU A 81 -13.88 0.70 7.86
C LEU A 81 -13.95 0.86 6.33
N PRO A 82 -12.81 0.92 5.62
CA PRO A 82 -12.80 1.06 4.18
C PRO A 82 -13.44 -0.17 3.52
N SER A 83 -14.37 0.08 2.61
CA SER A 83 -14.99 -0.93 1.75
C SER A 83 -14.03 -1.44 0.67
N SER A 84 -14.48 -2.37 -0.17
CA SER A 84 -13.73 -2.93 -1.28
C SER A 84 -13.62 -2.00 -2.51
N GLU A 85 -14.24 -0.82 -2.50
CA GLU A 85 -14.30 0.08 -3.67
C GLU A 85 -12.92 0.43 -4.23
N LEU A 86 -11.97 0.76 -3.36
CA LEU A 86 -10.58 1.05 -3.78
C LEU A 86 -9.94 -0.17 -4.45
N LEU A 87 -10.19 -1.37 -3.94
CA LEU A 87 -9.67 -2.61 -4.51
C LEU A 87 -10.31 -2.91 -5.87
N VAL A 88 -11.63 -2.70 -5.99
CA VAL A 88 -12.36 -2.91 -7.26
C VAL A 88 -11.89 -1.90 -8.32
N ALA A 89 -11.80 -0.62 -7.96
CA ALA A 89 -11.38 0.43 -8.89
C ALA A 89 -9.93 0.25 -9.36
N THR A 90 -9.01 -0.08 -8.44
CA THR A 90 -7.61 -0.36 -8.80
C THR A 90 -7.46 -1.64 -9.63
N GLY A 91 -8.29 -2.65 -9.37
CA GLY A 91 -8.36 -3.86 -10.20
C GLY A 91 -8.82 -3.57 -11.63
N ALA A 92 -9.92 -2.83 -11.79
CA ALA A 92 -10.42 -2.44 -13.10
C ALA A 92 -9.40 -1.58 -13.88
N LEU A 93 -8.75 -0.61 -13.22
CA LEU A 93 -7.71 0.19 -13.86
C LEU A 93 -6.51 -0.67 -14.30
N ALA A 94 -6.14 -1.68 -13.51
CA ALA A 94 -5.07 -2.60 -13.88
C ALA A 94 -5.45 -3.44 -15.11
N GLU A 95 -6.70 -3.90 -15.21
CA GLU A 95 -7.20 -4.63 -16.38
C GLU A 95 -7.21 -3.76 -17.64
N ASP A 96 -7.76 -2.54 -17.57
CA ASP A 96 -7.80 -1.60 -18.68
C ASP A 96 -6.40 -1.20 -19.15
N THR A 97 -5.46 -1.00 -18.22
CA THR A 97 -4.07 -0.65 -18.57
C THR A 97 -3.38 -1.80 -19.29
N VAL A 98 -3.66 -3.05 -18.91
CA VAL A 98 -3.13 -4.23 -19.59
C VAL A 98 -3.72 -4.35 -21.00
N ALA A 99 -5.03 -4.15 -21.17
CA ALA A 99 -5.70 -4.16 -22.48
C ALA A 99 -5.13 -3.07 -23.41
N PHE A 100 -4.99 -1.84 -22.90
CA PHE A 100 -4.38 -0.73 -23.63
C PHE A 100 -2.96 -1.06 -24.11
N MET A 101 -2.12 -1.66 -23.24
CA MET A 101 -0.77 -2.07 -23.62
C MET A 101 -0.74 -3.26 -24.58
N ALA A 102 -1.78 -4.10 -24.59
CA ALA A 102 -1.92 -5.21 -25.53
C ALA A 102 -2.42 -4.75 -26.92
N GLY A 103 -2.89 -3.51 -27.06
CA GLY A 103 -3.42 -2.95 -28.30
C GLY A 103 -4.85 -3.39 -28.61
N GLU A 104 -5.62 -3.76 -27.58
CA GLU A 104 -7.03 -4.16 -27.66
C GLU A 104 -8.00 -2.97 -27.55
#